data_AF-A0A3M1ZQ85-F1
#
_entry.id   AF-A0A3M1ZQ85-F1
#
_cell.length_a   1.000
_cell.length_b   1.000
_cell.length_c   1.000
_cell.angle_alpha   90.00
_cell.angle_beta   90.00
_cell.angle_gamma   90.00
#
_symmetry.space_group_name_H-M   'P 1'
#
loop_
_entity.id
_entity.type
_entity.pdbx_description
1 polymer ?
#
loop_
_entity_poly.entity_id
_entity_poly.type
_entity_poly.pdbx_seq_one_letter_code
_entity_poly.pdbx_strand_id
1 'polypeptide(L)'
;METLPAAVRSMLDPGTYPHPVEDIRLVQTHISWVFLTGTWAYKIKKPVDFGFLDFTTLERREHYCRRELELNRRFAPEIYVDVVPLCFDGLHYRLLGKGDVVESCLRMRQFNENDLLLHRVRQQRFDPAWMDLLA
;
A
#
# COMPACT_ATOMS: atom_id res chain seq x y z
N MET A 1 0.75 -17.43 -14.96
CA MET A 1 0.64 -16.68 -13.69
C MET A 1 1.93 -15.90 -13.52
N GLU A 2 1.85 -14.58 -13.43
CA GLU A 2 3.03 -13.74 -13.21
C GLU A 2 3.61 -14.04 -11.82
N THR A 3 4.88 -14.41 -11.76
CA THR A 3 5.54 -14.78 -10.50
C THR A 3 5.82 -13.51 -9.70
N LEU A 4 5.27 -13.40 -8.48
CA LEU A 4 5.56 -12.26 -7.59
C LEU A 4 7.06 -12.21 -7.23
N PRO A 5 7.69 -11.02 -7.24
CA PRO A 5 9.04 -10.82 -6.72
C PRO A 5 9.18 -11.31 -5.28
N ALA A 6 10.37 -11.73 -4.87
CA ALA A 6 10.61 -12.31 -3.53
C ALA A 6 10.13 -11.40 -2.39
N ALA A 7 10.46 -10.11 -2.44
CA ALA A 7 10.02 -9.12 -1.46
C ALA A 7 8.49 -8.92 -1.44
N VAL A 8 7.82 -9.06 -2.58
CA VAL A 8 6.35 -8.94 -2.67
C VAL A 8 5.69 -10.22 -2.17
N ARG A 9 6.30 -11.37 -2.43
CA ARG A 9 5.81 -12.66 -1.94
C ARG A 9 5.94 -12.77 -0.42
N SER A 10 7.01 -12.25 0.18
CA SER A 10 7.20 -12.31 1.63
C SER A 10 6.12 -11.56 2.40
N MET A 11 5.50 -10.55 1.81
CA MET A 11 4.35 -9.86 2.40
C MET A 11 3.09 -10.76 2.52
N LEU A 12 3.10 -11.99 1.98
CA LEU A 12 2.06 -13.00 2.23
C LEU A 12 2.36 -13.87 3.45
N ASP A 13 3.48 -13.66 4.12
CA ASP A 13 3.85 -14.32 5.37
C ASP A 13 3.50 -13.42 6.57
N PRO A 14 2.66 -13.88 7.53
CA PRO A 14 2.40 -13.16 8.77
C PRO A 14 3.67 -12.74 9.53
N GLY A 15 4.76 -13.52 9.44
CA GLY A 15 6.04 -13.24 10.10
C GLY A 15 6.76 -11.99 9.60
N THR A 16 6.35 -11.42 8.47
CA THR A 16 6.89 -10.16 7.93
C THR A 16 6.38 -8.94 8.69
N TYR A 17 5.23 -9.03 9.35
CA TYR A 17 4.57 -7.89 9.99
C TYR A 17 4.99 -7.74 11.47
N PRO A 18 5.10 -6.50 11.99
CA PRO A 18 5.43 -6.25 13.40
C PRO A 18 4.21 -6.38 14.34
N HIS A 19 3.09 -6.88 13.82
CA HIS A 19 1.84 -7.08 14.56
C HIS A 19 1.23 -8.44 14.16
N PRO A 20 0.34 -9.02 14.98
CA PRO A 20 -0.39 -10.22 14.61
C PRO A 20 -1.18 -10.03 13.30
N VAL A 21 -1.14 -11.05 12.45
CA VAL A 21 -1.89 -11.12 11.19
C VAL A 21 -2.39 -12.55 11.03
N GLU A 22 -3.71 -12.73 10.93
CA GLU A 22 -4.33 -14.05 10.78
C GLU A 22 -4.68 -14.37 9.33
N ASP A 23 -5.08 -13.35 8.56
CA ASP A 23 -5.42 -13.48 7.14
C ASP A 23 -4.76 -12.35 6.34
N ILE A 24 -4.21 -12.70 5.18
CA ILE A 24 -3.56 -11.77 4.26
C ILE A 24 -4.22 -11.90 2.90
N ARG A 25 -4.89 -10.84 2.48
CA ARG A 25 -5.44 -10.75 1.12
C ARG A 25 -4.62 -9.79 0.26
N LEU A 26 -4.17 -10.28 -0.88
CA LEU A 26 -3.50 -9.48 -1.90
C LEU A 26 -4.52 -8.92 -2.90
N VAL A 27 -4.56 -7.60 -3.02
CA VAL A 27 -5.28 -6.88 -4.08
C VAL A 27 -4.25 -6.29 -5.04
N GLN A 28 -4.43 -6.57 -6.33
CA GLN A 28 -3.54 -6.07 -7.38
C GLN A 28 -4.22 -4.98 -8.19
N THR A 29 -3.48 -3.91 -8.44
CA THR A 29 -3.85 -2.86 -9.39
C THR A 29 -2.86 -2.86 -10.56
N HIS A 30 -3.04 -1.96 -11.52
CA HIS A 30 -2.10 -1.77 -12.63
C HIS A 30 -0.69 -1.37 -12.14
N ILE A 31 -0.58 -0.58 -11.06
CA ILE A 31 0.68 0.02 -10.60
C ILE A 31 1.10 -0.37 -9.19
N SER A 32 0.33 -1.20 -8.49
CA SER A 32 0.61 -1.51 -7.07
C SER A 32 0.05 -2.87 -6.65
N TRP A 33 0.70 -3.44 -5.63
CA TRP A 33 0.20 -4.53 -4.80
C TRP A 33 -0.25 -3.95 -3.46
N VAL A 34 -1.43 -4.37 -2.98
CA VAL A 34 -1.98 -3.96 -1.69
C VAL A 34 -2.24 -5.19 -0.85
N PHE A 35 -1.63 -5.27 0.33
CA PHE A 35 -1.76 -6.35 1.29
C PHE A 35 -2.70 -5.91 2.40
N LEU A 36 -3.78 -6.65 2.58
CA LEU A 36 -4.79 -6.40 3.61
C LEU A 36 -4.57 -7.39 4.75
N THR A 37 -4.32 -6.88 5.95
CA THR A 37 -3.86 -7.64 7.12
C THR A 37 -4.85 -7.54 8.30
N GLY A 38 -6.11 -7.21 8.01
CA GLY A 38 -7.17 -7.00 8.98
C GLY A 38 -7.19 -5.57 9.52
N THR A 39 -6.17 -5.20 10.32
CA THR A 39 -6.09 -3.85 10.92
C THR A 39 -5.42 -2.84 9.98
N TRP A 40 -4.41 -3.29 9.23
CA TRP A 40 -3.58 -2.44 8.39
C TRP A 40 -3.64 -2.90 6.94
N ALA A 41 -3.45 -1.95 6.03
CA ALA A 41 -3.21 -2.20 4.64
C ALA A 41 -1.83 -1.66 4.26
N TYR A 42 -1.08 -2.42 3.47
CA TYR A 42 0.26 -2.06 3.02
C TYR A 42 0.31 -2.03 1.51
N LYS A 43 0.75 -0.93 0.91
CA LYS A 43 0.85 -0.78 -0.53
C LYS A 43 2.31 -0.73 -0.97
N ILE A 44 2.67 -1.59 -1.92
CA ILE A 44 3.96 -1.59 -2.63
C ILE A 44 3.71 -1.22 -4.10
N LYS A 45 4.52 -0.31 -4.64
CA LYS A 45 4.44 0.11 -6.04
C LYS A 45 5.14 -0.91 -6.94
N LYS A 46 4.53 -1.24 -8.08
CA LYS A 46 5.13 -2.13 -9.08
C LYS A 46 6.29 -1.42 -9.77
N PRO A 47 7.39 -2.10 -10.12
CA PRO A 47 8.53 -1.48 -10.80
C PRO A 47 8.24 -1.28 -12.29
N VAL A 48 7.40 -0.30 -12.60
CA VAL A 48 6.93 0.01 -13.96
C VAL A 48 7.27 1.46 -14.34
N ASP A 49 7.36 1.71 -15.64
CA ASP A 49 7.48 3.04 -16.23
C ASP A 49 6.43 3.20 -17.34
N PHE A 50 5.59 4.23 -17.19
CA PHE A 50 4.56 4.60 -18.18
C PHE A 50 4.84 5.96 -18.85
N GLY A 51 6.06 6.50 -18.69
CA GLY A 51 6.48 7.80 -19.24
C GLY A 51 6.00 9.01 -18.44
N PHE A 52 4.80 8.95 -17.84
CA PHE A 52 4.29 9.96 -16.89
C PHE A 52 4.42 9.52 -15.42
N LEU A 53 4.81 8.26 -15.19
CA LEU A 53 4.93 7.64 -13.87
C LEU A 53 6.04 6.62 -13.92
N ASP A 54 7.03 6.77 -13.05
CA ASP A 54 8.23 5.94 -13.04
C ASP A 54 8.52 5.41 -11.63
N PHE A 55 8.37 4.11 -11.46
CA PHE A 55 8.58 3.36 -10.22
C PHE A 55 9.74 2.36 -10.33
N THR A 56 10.61 2.52 -11.34
CA THR A 56 11.65 1.55 -11.68
C THR A 56 12.69 1.37 -10.57
N THR A 57 13.03 2.44 -9.84
CA THR A 57 14.00 2.39 -8.73
C THR A 57 13.31 2.44 -7.37
N LEU A 58 14.01 1.94 -6.33
CA LEU A 58 13.51 1.95 -4.96
C LEU A 58 13.27 3.39 -4.47
N GLU A 59 14.21 4.30 -4.76
CA GLU A 59 14.14 5.72 -4.37
C GLU A 59 12.93 6.40 -4.98
N ARG A 60 12.61 6.07 -6.25
CA ARG A 60 11.41 6.56 -6.91
C ARG A 60 10.15 6.01 -6.26
N ARG A 61 10.09 4.70 -5.97
CA ARG A 61 8.95 4.11 -5.26
C ARG A 61 8.73 4.77 -3.90
N GLU A 62 9.80 4.98 -3.15
CA GLU A 62 9.77 5.67 -1.86
C GLU A 62 9.29 7.13 -2.00
N HIS A 63 9.83 7.88 -2.95
CA HIS A 63 9.39 9.24 -3.26
C HIS A 63 7.89 9.30 -3.52
N TYR A 64 7.38 8.45 -4.41
CA TYR A 64 5.95 8.42 -4.74
C TYR A 64 5.08 7.89 -3.59
N CYS A 65 5.58 6.99 -2.73
CA CYS A 65 4.88 6.59 -1.51
C CYS A 65 4.69 7.80 -0.57
N ARG A 66 5.73 8.63 -0.40
CA ARG A 66 5.63 9.86 0.40
C ARG A 66 4.70 10.90 -0.22
N ARG A 67 4.75 11.10 -1.53
CA ARG A 67 3.82 11.99 -2.24
C ARG A 67 2.38 11.53 -2.09
N GLU A 68 2.12 10.22 -2.23
CA GLU A 68 0.79 9.65 -2.01
C GLU A 68 0.29 9.87 -0.57
N LEU A 69 1.17 9.65 0.41
CA LEU A 69 0.87 9.92 1.82
C LEU A 69 0.50 11.39 2.05
N GLU A 70 1.35 12.32 1.60
CA GLU A 70 1.15 13.76 1.77
C GLU A 70 -0.16 14.22 1.12
N LEU A 71 -0.40 13.82 -0.13
CA LEU A 71 -1.56 14.26 -0.89
C LEU A 71 -2.87 13.75 -0.28
N ASN A 72 -2.91 12.47 0.10
CA ASN A 72 -4.15 11.83 0.54
C ASN A 72 -4.43 12.04 2.03
N ARG A 73 -3.40 12.24 2.86
CA ARG A 73 -3.57 12.56 4.30
C ARG A 73 -4.38 13.83 4.52
N ARG A 74 -4.36 14.79 3.59
CA ARG A 74 -5.18 16.01 3.66
C ARG A 74 -6.68 15.70 3.69
N PHE A 75 -7.09 14.59 3.08
CA PHE A 75 -8.49 14.19 2.94
C PHE A 75 -8.88 13.03 3.85
N ALA A 76 -7.93 12.17 4.22
CA ALA A 76 -8.17 10.99 5.05
C ALA A 76 -6.99 10.72 6.01
N PRO A 77 -6.73 11.61 6.97
CA PRO A 77 -5.58 11.50 7.87
C PRO A 77 -5.59 10.24 8.74
N GLU A 78 -6.77 9.70 9.04
CA GLU A 78 -6.97 8.45 9.76
C GLU A 78 -6.65 7.21 8.91
N ILE A 79 -6.74 7.30 7.58
CA ILE A 79 -6.42 6.21 6.66
C ILE A 79 -4.93 6.20 6.36
N TYR A 80 -4.30 7.33 6.03
CA TYR A 80 -2.92 7.38 5.55
C TYR A 80 -1.91 7.67 6.67
N VAL A 81 -1.21 6.62 7.15
CA VAL A 81 -0.52 6.65 8.45
C VAL A 81 0.99 6.90 8.36
N ASP A 82 1.72 6.26 7.46
CA ASP A 82 3.14 6.54 7.22
C ASP A 82 3.68 5.71 6.04
N VAL A 83 4.96 5.95 5.71
CA VAL A 83 5.73 5.11 4.79
C VAL A 83 6.75 4.33 5.63
N VAL A 84 6.74 3.01 5.49
CA VAL A 84 7.58 2.08 6.26
C VAL A 84 8.45 1.23 5.33
N PRO A 85 9.70 0.95 5.70
CA PRO A 85 10.57 0.07 4.93
C PRO A 85 10.19 -1.40 5.12
N LEU A 86 10.29 -2.16 4.04
CA LEU A 86 10.47 -3.61 4.07
C LEU A 86 11.96 -3.90 3.99
N CYS A 87 12.50 -4.55 5.02
CA CYS A 87 13.92 -4.84 5.13
C CYS A 87 14.18 -6.33 4.90
N PHE A 88 15.38 -6.65 4.40
CA PHE A 88 15.89 -8.01 4.28
C PHE A 88 17.21 -8.14 5.05
N ASP A 89 17.29 -9.07 5.99
CA ASP A 89 18.47 -9.28 6.84
C ASP A 89 19.45 -10.35 6.31
N GLY A 90 19.22 -10.84 5.08
CA GLY A 90 19.95 -11.97 4.49
C GLY A 90 19.21 -13.31 4.64
N LEU A 91 18.22 -13.39 5.54
CA LEU A 91 17.43 -14.60 5.78
C LEU A 91 15.92 -14.34 5.75
N HIS A 92 15.47 -13.25 6.36
CA HIS A 92 14.05 -12.93 6.55
C HIS A 92 13.72 -11.53 6.04
N TYR A 93 12.49 -11.39 5.54
CA TYR A 93 11.89 -10.11 5.23
C TYR A 93 11.04 -9.63 6.40
N ARG A 94 11.26 -8.40 6.87
CA ARG A 94 10.49 -7.80 7.97
C ARG A 94 10.20 -6.34 7.70
N LEU A 95 8.95 -5.94 7.90
CA LEU A 95 8.57 -4.53 7.96
C LEU A 95 9.16 -3.89 9.22
N LEU A 96 9.75 -2.70 9.07
CA LEU A 96 10.47 -2.02 10.15
C LEU A 96 11.59 -2.87 10.77
N GLY A 97 12.10 -3.84 10.00
CA GLY A 97 13.17 -4.74 10.41
C GLY A 97 14.56 -4.11 10.30
N LYS A 98 15.56 -4.91 10.65
CA LYS A 98 16.97 -4.60 10.38
C LYS A 98 17.37 -5.11 8.99
N GLY A 99 18.53 -4.66 8.50
CA GLY A 99 19.07 -5.08 7.20
C GLY A 99 18.82 -4.06 6.09
N ASP A 100 18.97 -4.51 4.86
CA ASP A 100 18.86 -3.66 3.68
C ASP A 100 17.39 -3.36 3.37
N VAL A 101 17.07 -2.10 3.08
CA VAL A 101 15.73 -1.73 2.61
C VAL A 101 15.57 -2.23 1.17
N VAL A 102 14.62 -3.15 0.98
CA VAL A 102 14.35 -3.74 -0.34
C VAL A 102 13.10 -3.17 -0.99
N GLU A 103 12.16 -2.67 -0.19
CA GLU A 103 10.95 -1.99 -0.68
C GLU A 103 10.49 -0.90 0.29
N SER A 104 9.74 0.06 -0.26
CA SER A 104 9.05 1.11 0.50
C SER A 104 7.55 0.89 0.46
N CYS A 105 6.92 0.74 1.63
CA CYS A 105 5.50 0.42 1.77
C CYS A 105 4.73 1.61 2.32
N LEU A 106 3.66 2.01 1.67
CA LEU A 106 2.68 2.93 2.26
C LEU A 106 1.77 2.15 3.21
N ARG A 107 1.83 2.47 4.51
CA ARG A 107 0.96 1.87 5.53
C ARG A 107 -0.30 2.72 5.71
N MET A 108 -1.43 2.05 5.64
CA MET A 108 -2.76 2.64 5.73
C MET A 108 -3.60 1.87 6.74
N ARG A 109 -4.59 2.51 7.36
CA ARG A 109 -5.66 1.76 8.06
C ARG A 109 -6.49 1.01 7.03
N GLN A 110 -6.65 -0.28 7.25
CA GLN A 110 -7.60 -1.05 6.46
C GLN A 110 -9.02 -0.62 6.87
N PHE A 111 -9.89 -0.39 5.89
CA PHE A 111 -11.29 -0.03 6.09
C PHE A 111 -12.20 -1.02 5.36
N ASN A 112 -13.50 -0.98 5.66
CA ASN A 112 -14.46 -1.89 5.07
C ASN A 112 -14.54 -1.68 3.55
N GLU A 113 -14.50 -2.75 2.76
CA GLU A 113 -14.58 -2.61 1.30
C GLU A 113 -15.85 -1.89 0.83
N ASN A 114 -16.96 -1.98 1.57
CA ASN A 114 -18.19 -1.24 1.25
C ASN A 114 -18.03 0.28 1.34
N ASP A 115 -16.99 0.76 2.03
CA ASP A 115 -16.66 2.18 2.10
C ASP A 115 -15.78 2.66 0.96
N LEU A 116 -15.35 1.78 0.05
CA LEU A 116 -14.76 2.21 -1.22
C LEU A 116 -15.75 3.10 -1.96
N LEU A 117 -15.25 4.21 -2.52
CA LEU A 117 -16.08 5.20 -3.22
C LEU A 117 -16.96 4.54 -4.30
N LEU A 118 -16.41 3.60 -5.07
CA LEU A 118 -17.15 2.86 -6.09
C LEU A 118 -18.36 2.09 -5.50
N HIS A 119 -18.20 1.48 -4.32
CA HIS A 119 -19.28 0.77 -3.64
C HIS A 119 -20.31 1.75 -3.07
N ARG A 120 -19.88 2.87 -2.49
CA ARG A 120 -20.78 3.93 -2.03
C ARG A 120 -21.63 4.52 -3.16
N VAL A 121 -21.02 4.76 -4.33
CA VAL A 121 -21.74 5.20 -5.54
C VAL A 121 -22.77 4.15 -5.97
N ARG A 122 -22.39 2.87 -6.05
CA ARG A 122 -23.31 1.78 -6.42
C ARG A 122 -24.46 1.59 -5.43
N GLN A 123 -24.21 1.83 -4.15
CA GLN A 123 -25.19 1.72 -3.06
C GLN A 123 -26.01 3.01 -2.88
N GLN A 124 -25.83 4.03 -3.71
CA GLN A 124 -26.48 5.34 -3.57
C GLN A 124 -26.19 6.04 -2.22
N ARG A 125 -25.04 5.74 -1.61
CA ARG A 125 -24.53 6.35 -0.37
C ARG A 125 -23.40 7.33 -0.68
N PHE A 126 -23.56 8.09 -1.75
CA PHE A 126 -22.59 9.05 -2.26
C PHE A 126 -23.27 10.40 -2.47
N ASP A 127 -22.63 11.45 -1.97
CA ASP A 127 -23.02 12.84 -2.22
C ASP A 127 -22.06 13.45 -3.26
N PRO A 128 -22.55 13.91 -4.42
CA PRO A 128 -21.72 14.56 -5.42
C PRO A 128 -20.88 15.73 -4.90
N ALA A 129 -21.36 16.46 -3.88
CA ALA A 129 -20.63 17.58 -3.28
C ALA A 129 -19.29 17.15 -2.64
N TRP A 130 -19.11 15.85 -2.35
CA TRP A 130 -17.81 15.34 -1.88
C TRP A 130 -16.71 15.45 -2.93
N MET A 131 -17.04 15.46 -4.22
CA MET A 131 -16.06 15.62 -5.29
C MET A 131 -15.53 17.04 -5.38
N ASP A 132 -16.36 18.03 -5.04
CA ASP A 132 -15.96 19.44 -5.04
C ASP A 132 -14.88 19.72 -3.97
N LEU A 133 -14.82 18.89 -2.92
CA LEU A 133 -13.75 18.95 -1.90
C LEU A 133 -12.38 18.46 -2.42
N LEU A 134 -12.33 17.83 -3.59
CA LEU A 134 -11.10 17.31 -4.21
C LEU A 134 -10.51 18.26 -5.27
N ALA A 135 -11.23 19.32 -5.64
CA ALA A 135 -10.81 20.34 -6.61
C ALA A 135 -9.87 21.38 -5.99
#